data_AF-A0A7G8ILR9-F1
#
_entry.id   AF-A0A7G8ILR9-F1
#
_cell.length_a   1.000
_cell.length_b   1.000
_cell.length_c   1.000
_cell.angle_alpha   90.00
_cell.angle_beta   90.00
_cell.angle_gamma   90.00
#
_symmetry.space_group_name_H-M   'P 1'
#
loop_
_entity.id
_entity.type
_entity.pdbx_description
1 polymer ?
#
loop_
_entity_poly.entity_id
_entity_poly.type
_entity_poly.pdbx_seq_one_letter_code
_entity_poly.pdbx_strand_id
1 'polypeptide(L)' 'MSKEQLKAFLDKVNGDTSLQDRLKAAKSQDEVVSIAKEHGHDFGT' A
#
# COMPACT_ATOMS: atom_id res chain seq x y z
N MET A 1 0.51 -12.64 -3.40
CA MET A 1 0.95 -12.09 -2.09
C MET A 1 2.06 -12.89 -1.43
N SER A 2 3.29 -12.36 -1.43
CA SER A 2 4.35 -12.83 -0.51
C SER A 2 4.33 -12.00 0.77
N LYS A 3 4.44 -12.64 1.94
CA LYS A 3 4.39 -11.97 3.26
C LYS A 3 5.44 -10.86 3.41
N GLU A 4 6.58 -11.02 2.76
CA GLU A 4 7.69 -10.05 2.77
C GLU A 4 7.30 -8.73 2.13
N GLN A 5 6.53 -8.79 1.05
CA GLN A 5 6.14 -7.61 0.30
C GLN A 5 5.07 -6.79 1.03
N LEU A 6 4.14 -7.47 1.69
CA LEU A 6 3.17 -6.83 2.60
C LEU A 6 3.89 -6.17 3.77
N LYS A 7 4.90 -6.83 4.35
CA LYS A 7 5.69 -6.26 5.44
C LYS A 7 6.45 -5.00 5.00
N ALA A 8 7.08 -5.02 3.83
CA ALA A 8 7.76 -3.86 3.27
C ALA A 8 6.80 -2.69 2.99
N PHE A 9 5.59 -2.99 2.51
CA PHE A 9 4.57 -1.97 2.31
C PHE A 9 4.11 -1.35 3.63
N LEU A 10 3.81 -2.16 4.65
CA LEU A 10 3.40 -1.67 5.96
C LEU A 10 4.49 -0.79 6.61
N ASP A 11 5.76 -1.16 6.48
CA ASP A 11 6.89 -0.36 6.98
C ASP A 11 6.96 1.01 6.29
N LYS A 12 6.81 1.03 4.95
CA LYS A 12 6.75 2.25 4.15
C LYS A 12 5.57 3.13 4.55
N VAL A 13 4.37 2.57 4.67
CA VAL A 13 3.14 3.28 5.08
C VAL A 13 3.29 3.88 6.48
N ASN A 14 4.02 3.21 7.37
CA ASN A 14 4.24 3.71 8.72
C ASN A 14 5.19 4.92 8.74
N GLY A 15 6.20 4.95 7.86
CA GLY A 15 7.15 6.07 7.73
C GLY A 15 6.70 7.20 6.80
N ASP A 16 5.73 6.95 5.93
CA ASP A 16 5.33 7.87 4.85
C ASP A 16 3.91 8.41 5.11
N THR A 17 3.83 9.59 5.75
CA THR A 17 2.55 10.21 6.14
C THR A 17 1.66 10.50 4.93
N SER A 18 2.26 10.83 3.77
CA SER A 18 1.53 11.03 2.52
C SER A 18 0.84 9.75 2.05
N LEU A 19 1.57 8.62 2.10
CA LEU A 19 1.02 7.31 1.76
C LEU A 19 -0.11 6.91 2.72
N GLN A 20 0.05 7.22 4.00
CA GLN A 20 -0.97 7.00 5.03
C GLN A 20 -2.25 7.78 4.77
N ASP A 21 -2.15 9.05 4.37
CA ASP A 21 -3.31 9.89 4.07
C ASP A 21 -4.05 9.39 2.83
N ARG A 22 -3.30 9.01 1.77
CA ARG A 22 -3.87 8.41 0.56
C ARG A 22 -4.58 7.08 0.86
N LEU A 23 -3.99 6.23 1.71
CA LEU A 23 -4.62 4.97 2.15
C LEU A 23 -5.88 5.19 2.97
N LYS A 24 -5.92 6.22 3.82
CA LYS A 24 -7.13 6.59 4.58
C LYS A 24 -8.23 7.17 3.68
N ALA A 25 -7.85 7.82 2.59
CA ALA A 25 -8.77 8.36 1.60
C ALA A 25 -9.33 7.28 0.65
N ALA A 26 -8.64 6.14 0.52
CA ALA A 26 -9.05 5.02 -0.32
C ALA A 26 -10.41 4.47 0.15
N LYS A 27 -11.37 4.41 -0.77
CA LYS A 27 -12.75 3.95 -0.49
C LYS A 27 -12.96 2.48 -0.77
N SER A 28 -11.96 1.80 -1.31
CA SER A 28 -12.06 0.41 -1.75
C SER A 28 -10.72 -0.29 -1.68
N GLN A 29 -10.77 -1.61 -1.53
CA GLN A 29 -9.58 -2.45 -1.50
C GLN A 29 -8.77 -2.34 -2.81
N ASP A 30 -9.44 -2.12 -3.93
CA ASP A 30 -8.79 -1.88 -5.23
C ASP A 30 -7.96 -0.58 -5.23
N GLU A 31 -8.46 0.49 -4.62
CA GLU A 31 -7.69 1.74 -4.45
C GLU A 31 -6.47 1.53 -3.56
N VAL A 32 -6.61 0.77 -2.47
CA VAL A 32 -5.48 0.41 -1.59
C VAL A 32 -4.40 -0.36 -2.36
N VAL A 33 -4.80 -1.32 -3.21
CA VAL A 33 -3.88 -2.08 -4.06
C VAL A 33 -3.24 -1.20 -5.14
N SER A 34 -4.00 -0.29 -5.73
CA SER A 34 -3.50 0.65 -6.74
C SER A 34 -2.47 1.62 -6.16
N ILE A 35 -2.74 2.18 -4.97
CA ILE A 35 -1.82 3.04 -4.22
C ILE A 35 -0.53 2.26 -3.88
N ALA A 36 -0.65 1.01 -3.44
CA ALA A 36 0.52 0.19 -3.16
C ALA A 36 1.36 -0.06 -4.42
N LYS A 37 0.71 -0.34 -5.55
CA LYS A 37 1.33 -0.59 -6.83
C LYS A 37 2.08 0.64 -7.38
N GLU A 38 1.51 1.84 -7.23
CA GLU A 38 2.21 3.10 -7.55
C GLU A 38 3.51 3.28 -6.75
N HIS A 39 3.55 2.76 -5.53
CA HIS A 39 4.73 2.80 -4.68
C HIS A 39 5.68 1.60 -4.86
N GLY A 40 5.49 0.81 -5.93
CA GLY A 40 6.31 -0.36 -6.26
C GLY A 40 5.93 -1.63 -5.51
N HIS A 41 4.80 -1.62 -4.79
CA HIS A 41 4.27 -2.78 -4.10
C HIS A 41 3.10 -3.39 -4.90
N ASP A 42 3.40 -4.24 -5.89
CA ASP A 42 2.38 -5.02 -6.61
C ASP A 42 1.98 -6.27 -5.83
N PHE A 43 0.73 -6.32 -5.39
CA PHE A 43 0.27 -7.36 -4.49
C PHE A 43 -0.19 -8.66 -5.17
N GLY A 44 -0.31 -8.67 -6.49
CA GLY A 44 -0.87 -9.77 -7.28
C GLY A 44 -2.35 -10.03 -6.94
N THR A 45 -3.19 -10.06 -7.97
CA THR A 45 -4.61 -10.47 -7.90
C THR A 45 -4.79 -11.86 -7.29
#